data_AF-A0A3M1AIJ2-F1
#
_entry.id   AF-A0A3M1AIJ2-F1
#
_cell.length_a   1.000
_cell.length_b   1.000
_cell.length_c   1.000
_cell.angle_alpha   90.00
_cell.angle_beta   90.00
_cell.angle_gamma   90.00
#
_symmetry.space_group_name_H-M   'P 1'
#
loop_
_entity.id
_entity.type
_entity.pdbx_description
1 polymer ?
#
loop_
_entity_poly.entity_id
_entity_poly.type
_entity_poly.pdbx_seq_one_letter_code
_entity_poly.pdbx_strand_id
1 'polypeptide(L)'
;TSFLWEEAKHVEVFRRFLDEVAGVQEDLNHYHTESYRQIFYEALPGAMSRLLIEPSPVAQAEASVTYNMIVEGVLAETGYYGFYNTLERNHILPGLLQVTGKLKQDESRHIAYGVYLLSRLVAEHGQPVWLAIESRMNALLEPALGVINEIFAAYPEMPFGLDLDEFLNFALNQFQKRMDRIERAKSQTLQEVETIALEAL
;
A
#
# COMPACT_ATOMS: atom_id res chain seq x y z
N THR A 1 -18.29 1.36 3.78
CA THR A 1 -18.15 0.04 4.44
C THR A 1 -17.62 -1.04 3.50
N SER A 2 -17.68 -0.88 2.17
CA SER A 2 -17.08 -1.83 1.21
C SER A 2 -15.58 -2.05 1.44
N PHE A 3 -14.80 -0.98 1.63
CA PHE A 3 -13.36 -1.04 1.92
C PHE A 3 -13.05 -2.03 3.04
N LEU A 4 -13.68 -1.86 4.22
CA LEU A 4 -13.47 -2.74 5.36
C LEU A 4 -13.86 -4.20 5.07
N TRP A 5 -14.93 -4.42 4.32
CA TRP A 5 -15.35 -5.75 3.90
C TRP A 5 -14.37 -6.38 2.90
N GLU A 6 -13.78 -5.58 2.01
CA GLU A 6 -12.76 -6.01 1.06
C GLU A 6 -11.51 -6.49 1.79
N GLU A 7 -11.00 -5.70 2.72
CA GLU A 7 -9.85 -6.08 3.56
C GLU A 7 -10.10 -7.35 4.37
N ALA A 8 -11.31 -7.51 4.94
CA ALA A 8 -11.67 -8.72 5.65
C ALA A 8 -11.63 -9.97 4.76
N LYS A 9 -12.10 -9.87 3.50
CA LYS A 9 -11.99 -10.97 2.52
C LYS A 9 -10.54 -11.25 2.14
N HIS A 10 -9.68 -10.23 2.10
CA HIS A 10 -8.26 -10.40 1.76
C HIS A 10 -7.55 -11.21 2.85
N VAL A 11 -7.83 -10.90 4.11
CA VAL A 11 -7.37 -11.70 5.25
C VAL A 11 -7.88 -13.15 5.16
N GLU A 12 -9.18 -13.33 4.89
CA GLU A 12 -9.79 -14.65 4.75
C GLU A 12 -9.12 -15.48 3.65
N VAL A 13 -8.90 -14.92 2.46
CA VAL A 13 -8.36 -15.68 1.32
C VAL A 13 -6.90 -16.07 1.54
N PHE A 14 -6.08 -15.19 2.14
CA PHE A 14 -4.70 -15.55 2.48
C PHE A 14 -4.66 -16.61 3.58
N ARG A 15 -5.51 -16.51 4.61
CA ARG A 15 -5.61 -17.55 5.65
C ARG A 15 -6.01 -18.90 5.06
N ARG A 16 -7.02 -18.94 4.18
CA ARG A 16 -7.44 -20.16 3.48
C ARG A 16 -6.33 -20.74 2.62
N PHE A 17 -5.57 -19.91 1.90
CA PHE A 17 -4.40 -20.38 1.16
C PHE A 17 -3.36 -21.02 2.08
N LEU A 18 -3.05 -20.37 3.21
CA LEU A 18 -2.09 -20.87 4.19
C LEU A 18 -2.54 -22.21 4.81
N ASP A 19 -3.83 -22.36 5.09
CA ASP A 19 -4.41 -23.58 5.68
C ASP A 19 -4.56 -24.72 4.67
N GLU A 20 -5.22 -24.45 3.54
CA GLU A 20 -5.69 -25.47 2.60
C GLU A 20 -4.63 -25.87 1.57
N VAL A 21 -3.67 -24.98 1.26
CA VAL A 21 -2.67 -25.20 0.20
C VAL A 21 -1.26 -25.29 0.74
N ALA A 22 -0.83 -24.31 1.54
CA ALA A 22 0.52 -24.31 2.11
C ALA A 22 0.65 -25.23 3.33
N GLY A 23 -0.45 -25.60 3.99
CA GLY A 23 -0.46 -26.48 5.15
C GLY A 23 0.26 -25.91 6.37
N VAL A 24 0.29 -24.58 6.53
CA VAL A 24 1.01 -23.91 7.62
C VAL A 24 0.33 -24.18 8.96
N GLN A 25 1.10 -24.70 9.92
CA GLN A 25 0.66 -24.97 11.31
C GLN A 25 1.44 -24.17 12.36
N GLU A 26 2.46 -23.43 11.95
CA GLU A 26 3.38 -22.70 12.82
C GLU A 26 3.08 -21.19 12.86
N ASP A 27 3.69 -20.49 13.81
CA ASP A 27 3.64 -19.04 13.90
C ASP A 27 4.54 -18.39 12.84
N LEU A 28 3.94 -17.56 11.99
CA LEU A 28 4.59 -16.83 10.90
C LEU A 28 5.20 -15.49 11.34
N ASN A 29 5.07 -15.09 12.61
CA ASN A 29 5.58 -13.82 13.13
C ASN A 29 7.09 -13.61 12.93
N HIS A 30 7.84 -14.69 12.72
CA HIS A 30 9.27 -14.65 12.44
C HIS A 30 9.59 -14.06 11.05
N TYR A 31 8.61 -13.99 10.13
CA TYR A 31 8.74 -13.30 8.84
C TYR A 31 8.59 -11.77 8.96
N HIS A 32 8.15 -11.24 10.11
CA HIS A 32 8.01 -9.80 10.32
C HIS A 32 9.35 -9.17 10.68
N THR A 33 10.01 -8.64 9.66
CA THR A 33 11.30 -7.94 9.73
C THR A 33 11.19 -6.57 10.41
N GLU A 34 12.33 -5.92 10.67
CA GLU A 34 12.36 -4.64 11.39
C GLU A 34 11.58 -3.55 10.64
N SER A 35 11.84 -3.34 9.36
CA SER A 35 11.14 -2.33 8.57
C SER A 35 9.64 -2.64 8.43
N TYR A 36 9.27 -3.93 8.38
CA TYR A 36 7.87 -4.35 8.39
C TYR A 36 7.17 -3.93 9.68
N ARG A 37 7.83 -4.12 10.84
CA ARG A 37 7.29 -3.73 12.15
C ARG A 37 7.16 -2.22 12.28
N GLN A 38 8.16 -1.45 11.85
CA GLN A 38 8.09 0.01 11.85
C GLN A 38 6.84 0.53 11.11
N ILE A 39 6.45 -0.11 10.01
CA ILE A 39 5.24 0.27 9.27
C ILE A 39 3.97 -0.28 9.91
N PHE A 40 3.85 -1.61 10.01
CA PHE A 40 2.58 -2.27 10.32
C PHE A 40 2.26 -2.30 11.83
N TYR A 41 3.27 -2.21 12.70
CA TYR A 41 3.10 -2.32 14.15
C TYR A 41 3.16 -0.96 14.84
N GLU A 42 3.78 0.04 14.20
CA GLU A 42 3.99 1.36 14.79
C GLU A 42 3.33 2.47 13.96
N ALA A 43 3.82 2.71 12.74
CA ALA A 43 3.40 3.86 11.94
C ALA A 43 1.92 3.82 11.55
N LEU A 44 1.44 2.68 11.07
CA LEU A 44 0.05 2.47 10.65
C LEU A 44 -0.93 2.55 11.83
N PRO A 45 -0.82 1.70 12.89
CA PRO A 45 -1.73 1.78 14.01
C PRO A 45 -1.63 3.10 14.76
N GLY A 46 -0.45 3.72 14.85
CA GLY A 46 -0.27 5.05 15.45
C GLY A 46 -1.04 6.14 14.71
N ALA A 47 -0.90 6.20 13.37
CA ALA A 47 -1.60 7.19 12.56
C ALA A 47 -3.12 6.98 12.58
N MET A 48 -3.58 5.73 12.47
CA MET A 48 -5.01 5.40 12.49
C MET A 48 -5.64 5.65 13.86
N SER A 49 -4.97 5.28 14.95
CA SER A 49 -5.51 5.45 16.31
C SER A 49 -5.55 6.92 16.74
N ARG A 50 -4.64 7.76 16.22
CA ARG A 50 -4.68 9.21 16.46
C ARG A 50 -6.02 9.82 16.04
N LEU A 51 -6.64 9.33 14.97
CA LEU A 51 -7.93 9.84 14.48
C LEU A 51 -9.09 9.66 15.47
N LEU A 52 -8.99 8.73 16.41
CA LEU A 52 -10.00 8.53 17.45
C LEU A 52 -10.03 9.68 18.46
N ILE A 53 -8.93 10.41 18.58
CA ILE A 53 -8.73 11.48 19.57
C ILE A 53 -8.66 12.84 18.87
N GLU A 54 -7.96 12.92 17.74
CA GLU A 54 -7.70 14.16 17.00
C GLU A 54 -7.88 13.94 15.48
N PRO A 55 -9.10 14.05 14.94
CA PRO A 55 -9.39 13.84 13.52
C PRO A 55 -9.14 15.11 12.68
N SER A 56 -8.05 15.84 12.92
CA SER A 56 -7.72 17.05 12.16
C SER A 56 -7.40 16.71 10.69
N PRO A 57 -7.54 17.66 9.74
CA PRO A 57 -7.20 17.42 8.32
C PRO A 57 -5.77 16.92 8.11
N VAL A 58 -4.82 17.40 8.92
CA VAL A 58 -3.43 16.94 8.94
C VAL A 58 -3.35 15.49 9.40
N ALA A 59 -4.00 15.14 10.51
CA ALA A 59 -4.01 13.76 11.00
C ALA A 59 -4.67 12.79 9.99
N GLN A 60 -5.77 13.22 9.35
CA GLN A 60 -6.42 12.45 8.28
C GLN A 60 -5.49 12.23 7.09
N ALA A 61 -4.73 13.25 6.69
CA ALA A 61 -3.78 13.15 5.60
C ALA A 61 -2.62 12.19 5.94
N GLU A 62 -2.04 12.30 7.14
CA GLU A 62 -0.98 11.38 7.60
C GLU A 62 -1.46 9.92 7.65
N ALA A 63 -2.68 9.69 8.13
CA ALA A 63 -3.29 8.37 8.18
C ALA A 63 -3.53 7.79 6.78
N SER A 64 -4.13 8.57 5.87
CA SER A 64 -4.39 8.12 4.50
C SER A 64 -3.11 7.94 3.68
N VAL A 65 -2.06 8.75 3.91
CA VAL A 65 -0.73 8.49 3.33
C VAL A 65 -0.19 7.14 3.80
N THR A 66 -0.21 6.90 5.12
CA THR A 66 0.34 5.68 5.70
C THR A 66 -0.39 4.44 5.17
N TYR A 67 -1.74 4.48 5.16
CA TYR A 67 -2.57 3.37 4.72
C TYR A 67 -2.57 3.24 3.19
N ASN A 68 -3.13 4.24 2.51
CA ASN A 68 -3.48 4.08 1.09
C ASN A 68 -2.29 4.27 0.16
N MET A 69 -1.34 5.15 0.50
CA MET A 69 -0.23 5.46 -0.40
C MET A 69 0.95 4.53 -0.17
N ILE A 70 1.32 4.28 1.09
CA ILE A 70 2.48 3.44 1.42
C ILE A 70 2.10 1.97 1.52
N VAL A 71 1.16 1.60 2.39
CA VAL A 71 0.80 0.19 2.61
C VAL A 71 0.15 -0.42 1.35
N GLU A 72 -0.90 0.20 0.82
CA GLU A 72 -1.56 -0.32 -0.40
C GLU A 72 -0.81 0.10 -1.68
N GLY A 73 -0.57 1.41 -1.80
CA GLY A 73 -0.09 2.01 -3.04
C GLY A 73 1.35 1.68 -3.42
N VAL A 74 2.20 1.26 -2.47
CA VAL A 74 3.60 0.89 -2.70
C VAL A 74 3.85 -0.57 -2.31
N LEU A 75 3.62 -0.95 -1.06
CA LEU A 75 3.98 -2.28 -0.56
C LEU A 75 3.09 -3.37 -1.16
N ALA A 76 1.76 -3.23 -1.10
CA ALA A 76 0.84 -4.23 -1.65
C ALA A 76 1.02 -4.36 -3.17
N GLU A 77 1.05 -3.25 -3.91
CA GLU A 77 1.30 -3.26 -5.36
C GLU A 77 2.64 -3.95 -5.73
N THR A 78 3.70 -3.74 -4.95
CA THR A 78 5.00 -4.41 -5.16
C THR A 78 4.93 -5.89 -4.79
N GLY A 79 4.19 -6.26 -3.75
CA GLY A 79 3.91 -7.65 -3.41
C GLY A 79 3.13 -8.39 -4.50
N TYR A 80 2.10 -7.76 -5.07
CA TYR A 80 1.33 -8.33 -6.19
C TYR A 80 2.18 -8.45 -7.45
N TYR A 81 3.07 -7.50 -7.70
CA TYR A 81 4.07 -7.60 -8.76
C TYR A 81 4.96 -8.83 -8.56
N GLY A 82 5.41 -9.08 -7.32
CA GLY A 82 6.16 -10.29 -6.98
C GLY A 82 5.37 -11.57 -7.19
N PHE A 83 4.12 -11.65 -6.72
CA PHE A 83 3.26 -12.80 -6.98
C PHE A 83 3.08 -13.05 -8.48
N TYR A 84 2.85 -12.02 -9.28
CA TYR A 84 2.70 -12.18 -10.72
C TYR A 84 3.97 -12.73 -11.37
N ASN A 85 5.12 -12.11 -11.07
CA ASN A 85 6.42 -12.53 -11.59
C ASN A 85 6.80 -13.95 -11.16
N THR A 86 6.45 -14.36 -9.94
CA THR A 86 6.72 -15.72 -9.48
C THR A 86 5.74 -16.73 -10.06
N LEU A 87 4.44 -16.50 -9.91
CA LEU A 87 3.43 -17.51 -10.18
C LEU A 87 3.17 -17.70 -11.68
N GLU A 88 3.10 -16.60 -12.44
CA GLU A 88 2.81 -16.65 -13.87
C GLU A 88 4.00 -17.21 -14.66
N ARG A 89 5.21 -16.68 -14.42
CA ARG A 89 6.44 -17.10 -15.14
C ARG A 89 6.76 -18.58 -14.92
N ASN A 90 6.39 -19.13 -13.76
CA ASN A 90 6.64 -20.53 -13.42
C ASN A 90 5.43 -21.45 -13.66
N HIS A 91 4.28 -20.91 -14.10
CA HIS A 91 3.04 -21.66 -14.33
C HIS A 91 2.56 -22.46 -13.11
N ILE A 92 2.66 -21.87 -11.91
CA ILE A 92 2.30 -22.51 -10.63
C ILE A 92 1.17 -21.75 -9.92
N LEU A 93 0.45 -22.47 -9.04
CA LEU A 93 -0.60 -21.94 -8.16
C LEU A 93 -1.60 -21.01 -8.89
N PRO A 94 -2.27 -21.48 -9.96
CA PRO A 94 -3.18 -20.64 -10.76
C PRO A 94 -4.33 -20.04 -9.93
N GLY A 95 -4.74 -20.71 -8.85
CA GLY A 95 -5.72 -20.15 -7.90
C GLY A 95 -5.20 -18.92 -7.17
N LEU A 96 -3.95 -18.94 -6.69
CA LEU A 96 -3.34 -17.78 -6.03
C LEU A 96 -3.06 -16.64 -7.03
N LEU A 97 -2.73 -16.96 -8.28
CA LEU A 97 -2.61 -15.96 -9.34
C LEU A 97 -3.95 -15.26 -9.61
N GLN A 98 -5.06 -16.01 -9.67
CA GLN A 98 -6.41 -15.41 -9.78
C GLN A 98 -6.77 -14.56 -8.57
N VAL A 99 -6.44 -15.03 -7.36
CA VAL A 99 -6.63 -14.25 -6.12
C VAL A 99 -5.86 -12.92 -6.20
N THR A 100 -4.59 -12.95 -6.60
CA THR A 100 -3.75 -11.75 -6.79
C THR A 100 -4.41 -10.75 -7.75
N GLY A 101 -4.98 -11.24 -8.86
CA GLY A 101 -5.72 -10.40 -9.80
C GLY A 101 -6.97 -9.76 -9.19
N LYS A 102 -7.69 -10.45 -8.29
CA LYS A 102 -8.87 -9.91 -7.60
C LYS A 102 -8.49 -8.91 -6.50
N LEU A 103 -7.44 -9.21 -5.72
CA LEU A 103 -6.90 -8.30 -4.71
C LEU A 103 -6.55 -6.95 -5.37
N LYS A 104 -5.79 -6.99 -6.47
CA LYS A 104 -5.43 -5.81 -7.23
C LYS A 104 -6.63 -4.98 -7.72
N GLN A 105 -7.74 -5.61 -8.07
CA GLN A 105 -8.96 -4.89 -8.47
C GLN A 105 -9.56 -4.13 -7.29
N ASP A 106 -9.64 -4.74 -6.11
CA ASP A 106 -10.12 -4.08 -4.89
C ASP A 106 -9.20 -2.92 -4.49
N GLU A 107 -7.90 -3.17 -4.48
CA GLU A 107 -6.84 -2.23 -4.10
C GLU A 107 -6.79 -1.00 -5.00
N SER A 108 -7.11 -1.16 -6.30
CA SER A 108 -7.23 -0.03 -7.22
C SER A 108 -8.27 0.99 -6.74
N ARG A 109 -9.36 0.55 -6.11
CA ARG A 109 -10.41 1.42 -5.55
C ARG A 109 -9.99 2.01 -4.22
N HIS A 110 -9.27 1.25 -3.39
CA HIS A 110 -8.76 1.75 -2.11
C HIS A 110 -7.74 2.89 -2.32
N ILE A 111 -6.79 2.68 -3.23
CA ILE A 111 -5.81 3.69 -3.63
C ILE A 111 -6.51 4.89 -4.27
N ALA A 112 -7.51 4.68 -5.14
CA ALA A 112 -8.27 5.78 -5.74
C ALA A 112 -9.00 6.62 -4.68
N TYR A 113 -9.59 5.98 -3.67
CA TYR A 113 -10.19 6.68 -2.53
C TYR A 113 -9.15 7.49 -1.75
N GLY A 114 -7.98 6.90 -1.44
CA GLY A 114 -6.91 7.61 -0.75
C GLY A 114 -6.42 8.84 -1.53
N VAL A 115 -6.21 8.71 -2.84
CA VAL A 115 -5.86 9.84 -3.71
C VAL A 115 -6.94 10.92 -3.65
N TYR A 116 -8.21 10.56 -3.81
CA TYR A 116 -9.32 11.51 -3.74
C TYR A 116 -9.35 12.25 -2.40
N LEU A 117 -9.24 11.52 -1.28
CA LEU A 117 -9.26 12.09 0.05
C LEU A 117 -8.11 13.08 0.24
N LEU A 118 -6.88 12.69 -0.12
CA LEU A 118 -5.70 13.54 0.00
C LEU A 118 -5.80 14.78 -0.90
N SER A 119 -6.20 14.62 -2.16
CA SER A 119 -6.42 15.74 -3.08
C SER A 119 -7.47 16.71 -2.57
N ARG A 120 -8.59 16.20 -2.03
CA ARG A 120 -9.66 17.01 -1.43
C ARG A 120 -9.14 17.80 -0.23
N LEU A 121 -8.43 17.15 0.69
CA LEU A 121 -7.87 17.81 1.87
C LEU A 121 -6.85 18.90 1.50
N VAL A 122 -6.05 18.68 0.45
CA VAL A 122 -5.13 19.71 -0.08
C VAL A 122 -5.91 20.89 -0.66
N ALA A 123 -6.94 20.64 -1.47
CA ALA A 123 -7.75 21.71 -2.06
C ALA A 123 -8.52 22.52 -1.00
N GLU A 124 -8.98 21.88 0.08
CA GLU A 124 -9.75 22.53 1.16
C GLU A 124 -8.87 23.27 2.18
N HIS A 125 -7.67 22.75 2.48
CA HIS A 125 -6.87 23.22 3.61
C HIS A 125 -5.47 23.74 3.22
N GLY A 126 -5.08 23.59 1.95
CA GLY A 126 -3.87 24.17 1.38
C GLY A 126 -2.56 23.66 1.98
N GLN A 127 -1.61 24.58 2.14
CA GLN A 127 -0.21 24.28 2.42
C GLN A 127 0.04 23.38 3.66
N PRO A 128 -0.63 23.56 4.82
CA PRO A 128 -0.37 22.72 5.99
C PRO A 128 -0.62 21.23 5.75
N VAL A 129 -1.70 20.90 5.02
CA VAL A 129 -2.00 19.50 4.66
C VAL A 129 -0.99 18.98 3.65
N TRP A 130 -0.64 19.77 2.63
CA TRP A 130 0.37 19.36 1.65
C TRP A 130 1.72 19.01 2.31
N LEU A 131 2.20 19.86 3.22
CA LEU A 131 3.45 19.62 3.93
C LEU A 131 3.39 18.35 4.79
N ALA A 132 2.24 18.06 5.41
CA ALA A 132 2.05 16.83 6.17
C ALA A 132 2.11 15.59 5.27
N ILE A 133 1.50 15.65 4.08
CA ILE A 133 1.55 14.58 3.07
C ILE A 133 2.98 14.32 2.63
N GLU A 134 3.68 15.36 2.18
CA GLU A 134 5.06 15.29 1.70
C GLU A 134 5.99 14.75 2.78
N SER A 135 5.91 15.30 3.99
CA SER A 135 6.72 14.85 5.12
C SER A 135 6.45 13.38 5.46
N ARG A 136 5.18 12.95 5.47
CA ARG A 136 4.82 11.58 5.80
C ARG A 136 5.22 10.58 4.71
N MET A 137 5.04 10.93 3.44
CA MET A 137 5.51 10.13 2.30
C MET A 137 7.02 9.91 2.40
N ASN A 138 7.80 10.98 2.57
CA ASN A 138 9.25 10.89 2.68
C ASN A 138 9.72 10.10 3.91
N ALA A 139 9.06 10.30 5.06
CA ALA A 139 9.40 9.58 6.30
C ALA A 139 9.16 8.06 6.20
N LEU A 140 8.22 7.62 5.37
CA LEU A 140 7.89 6.20 5.21
C LEU A 140 8.57 5.55 3.99
N LEU A 141 9.29 6.31 3.16
CA LEU A 141 9.99 5.77 2.00
C LEU A 141 11.09 4.79 2.41
N GLU A 142 11.94 5.19 3.35
CA GLU A 142 13.03 4.35 3.86
C GLU A 142 12.53 2.99 4.39
N PRO A 143 11.58 2.93 5.36
CA PRO A 143 11.10 1.65 5.85
C PRO A 143 10.34 0.86 4.76
N ALA A 144 9.68 1.51 3.80
CA ALA A 144 9.02 0.79 2.71
C ALA A 144 10.02 0.06 1.80
N LEU A 145 11.14 0.71 1.46
CA LEU A 145 12.24 0.07 0.74
C LEU A 145 12.98 -0.95 1.62
N GLY A 146 13.05 -0.69 2.93
CA GLY A 146 13.61 -1.61 3.92
C GLY A 146 12.90 -2.97 3.91
N VAL A 147 11.57 -3.00 3.85
CA VAL A 147 10.79 -4.24 3.74
C VAL A 147 11.24 -5.07 2.53
N ILE A 148 11.45 -4.43 1.38
CA ILE A 148 11.88 -5.11 0.15
C ILE A 148 13.31 -5.64 0.32
N ASN A 149 14.24 -4.80 0.79
CA ASN A 149 15.63 -5.20 0.99
C ASN A 149 15.76 -6.36 1.98
N GLU A 150 15.01 -6.34 3.08
CA GLU A 150 15.06 -7.39 4.11
C GLU A 150 14.52 -8.72 3.59
N ILE A 151 13.47 -8.72 2.76
CA ILE A 151 12.98 -9.94 2.07
C ILE A 151 14.08 -10.53 1.20
N PHE A 152 14.78 -9.69 0.43
CA PHE A 152 15.84 -10.16 -0.46
C PHE A 152 17.08 -10.64 0.31
N ALA A 153 17.46 -9.94 1.38
CA ALA A 153 18.59 -10.30 2.23
C ALA A 153 18.38 -11.61 3.01
N ALA A 154 17.14 -12.07 3.18
CA ALA A 154 16.82 -13.33 3.83
C ALA A 154 17.30 -14.57 3.03
N TYR A 155 17.65 -14.40 1.75
CA TYR A 155 18.09 -15.49 0.88
C TYR A 155 19.49 -15.22 0.32
N PRO A 156 20.46 -16.16 0.46
CA PRO A 156 21.76 -16.03 -0.19
C PRO A 156 21.67 -15.96 -1.72
N GLU A 157 20.70 -16.68 -2.29
CA GLU A 157 20.33 -16.62 -3.70
C GLU A 157 18.81 -16.52 -3.77
N MET A 158 18.31 -15.49 -4.46
CA MET A 158 16.88 -15.22 -4.50
C MET A 158 16.11 -16.29 -5.27
N PRO A 159 15.09 -16.91 -4.64
CA PRO A 159 14.24 -17.88 -5.33
C PRO A 159 13.50 -17.26 -6.53
N PHE A 160 13.09 -18.13 -7.46
CA PHE A 160 12.27 -17.79 -8.63
C PHE A 160 12.87 -16.77 -9.60
N GLY A 161 14.18 -16.50 -9.51
CA GLY A 161 14.88 -15.57 -10.39
C GLY A 161 14.39 -14.13 -10.26
N LEU A 162 13.96 -13.73 -9.05
CA LEU A 162 13.56 -12.36 -8.76
C LEU A 162 14.79 -11.47 -8.59
N ASP A 163 14.71 -10.25 -9.09
CA ASP A 163 15.79 -9.27 -9.07
C ASP A 163 15.48 -8.10 -8.10
N LEU A 164 16.43 -7.73 -7.25
CA LEU A 164 16.22 -6.70 -6.24
C LEU A 164 16.01 -5.33 -6.88
N ASP A 165 16.82 -5.00 -7.88
CA ASP A 165 16.77 -3.68 -8.54
C ASP A 165 15.43 -3.51 -9.26
N GLU A 166 14.90 -4.56 -9.88
CA GLU A 166 13.57 -4.59 -10.49
C GLU A 166 12.47 -4.21 -9.47
N PHE A 167 12.51 -4.79 -8.28
CA PHE A 167 11.50 -4.54 -7.22
C PHE A 167 11.65 -3.15 -6.60
N LEU A 168 12.88 -2.72 -6.31
CA LEU A 168 13.14 -1.37 -5.79
C LEU A 168 12.70 -0.30 -6.79
N ASN A 169 13.03 -0.48 -8.07
CA ASN A 169 12.59 0.43 -9.13
C ASN A 169 11.06 0.42 -9.28
N PHE A 170 10.41 -0.74 -9.19
CA PHE A 170 8.95 -0.81 -9.22
C PHE A 170 8.33 -0.04 -8.05
N ALA A 171 8.81 -0.25 -6.82
CA ALA A 171 8.31 0.43 -5.63
C ALA A 171 8.51 1.95 -5.69
N LEU A 172 9.69 2.42 -6.10
CA LEU A 172 9.99 3.83 -6.31
C LEU A 172 9.08 4.46 -7.37
N ASN A 173 8.83 3.75 -8.48
CA ASN A 173 7.90 4.21 -9.50
C ASN A 173 6.46 4.32 -8.98
N GLN A 174 6.01 3.37 -8.15
CA GLN A 174 4.69 3.47 -7.52
C GLN A 174 4.62 4.67 -6.58
N PHE A 175 5.62 4.84 -5.72
CA PHE A 175 5.75 5.97 -4.81
C PHE A 175 5.65 7.32 -5.55
N GLN A 176 6.47 7.51 -6.59
CA GLN A 176 6.51 8.75 -7.37
C GLN A 176 5.16 9.02 -8.05
N LYS A 177 4.55 8.00 -8.68
CA LYS A 177 3.23 8.13 -9.31
C LYS A 177 2.16 8.63 -8.32
N ARG A 178 2.22 8.21 -7.05
CA ARG A 178 1.27 8.66 -6.02
C ARG A 178 1.55 10.10 -5.62
N MET A 179 2.82 10.44 -5.37
CA MET A 179 3.23 11.80 -5.04
C MET A 179 2.80 12.79 -6.13
N ASP A 180 3.11 12.50 -7.40
CA ASP A 180 2.74 13.33 -8.55
C ASP A 180 1.23 13.50 -8.67
N ARG A 181 0.47 12.43 -8.42
CA ARG A 181 -0.99 12.46 -8.55
C ARG A 181 -1.63 13.38 -7.51
N ILE A 182 -1.13 13.37 -6.27
CA ILE A 182 -1.61 14.24 -5.19
C ILE A 182 -1.10 15.67 -5.39
N GLU A 183 0.13 15.86 -5.88
CA GLU A 183 0.69 17.19 -6.09
C GLU A 183 -0.16 18.06 -7.02
N ARG A 184 -0.78 17.45 -8.05
CA ARG A 184 -1.70 18.14 -8.95
C ARG A 184 -2.86 18.82 -8.24
N ALA A 185 -3.27 18.35 -7.06
CA ALA A 185 -4.36 18.95 -6.28
C ALA A 185 -4.02 20.35 -5.75
N LYS A 186 -2.73 20.71 -5.64
CA LYS A 186 -2.31 22.05 -5.18
C LYS A 186 -2.81 23.17 -6.10
N SER A 187 -3.05 22.86 -7.37
CA SER A 187 -3.54 23.82 -8.37
C SER A 187 -4.99 23.58 -8.77
N GLN A 188 -5.71 22.67 -8.10
CA GLN A 188 -7.08 22.32 -8.41
C GLN A 188 -8.06 22.94 -7.41
N THR A 189 -9.22 23.33 -7.90
CA THR A 189 -10.39 23.62 -7.07
C THR A 189 -11.01 22.33 -6.56
N LEU A 190 -11.79 22.42 -5.48
CA LEU A 190 -12.54 21.27 -4.94
C LEU A 190 -13.46 20.63 -6.01
N GLN A 191 -14.14 21.45 -6.80
CA GLN A 191 -15.05 20.98 -7.86
C GLN A 191 -14.31 20.19 -8.95
N GLU A 192 -13.09 20.59 -9.31
CA GLU A 192 -12.26 19.86 -10.27
C GLU A 192 -11.81 18.50 -9.70
N VAL A 193 -11.42 18.46 -8.42
CA VAL A 193 -11.06 17.21 -7.73
C VAL A 193 -12.25 16.24 -7.71
N GLU A 194 -13.44 16.73 -7.37
CA GLU A 194 -14.67 15.93 -7.34
C GLU A 194 -15.04 15.40 -8.73
N THR A 195 -14.92 16.23 -9.77
CA THR A 195 -15.21 15.83 -11.16
C THR A 195 -14.28 14.70 -11.61
N ILE A 196 -12.97 14.84 -11.37
CA ILE A 196 -11.97 13.82 -11.73
C ILE A 196 -12.24 12.49 -10.99
N ALA A 197 -12.65 12.57 -9.72
CA ALA A 197 -12.96 11.37 -8.95
C ALA A 197 -14.18 10.62 -9.50
N LEU A 198 -15.20 11.34 -9.97
CA LEU A 198 -16.40 10.75 -10.58
C LEU A 198 -16.13 10.17 -11.97
N GLU A 199 -15.24 10.77 -12.76
CA GLU A 199 -14.83 10.26 -14.07
C GLU A 199 -13.93 9.01 -14.00
N ALA A 200 -13.34 8.75 -12.83
CA ALA A 200 -12.47 7.59 -12.60
C ALA A 200 -13.21 6.35 -12.09
N LEU A 201 -14.53 6.44 -11.85
CA LEU A 201 -15.43 5.34 -11.45
C LEU A 201 -16.06 4.67 -12.68
#